data_AF-B0M2F3-F1
#
_entry.id   AF-B0M2F3-F1
#
_cell.length_a   1.000
_cell.length_b   1.000
_cell.length_c   1.000
_cell.angle_alpha   90.00
_cell.angle_beta   90.00
_cell.angle_gamma   90.00
#
_symmetry.space_group_name_H-M   'P 1'
#
loop_
_entity.id
_entity.type
_entity.pdbx_description
1 polymer ?
#
loop_
_entity_poly.entity_id
_entity_poly.type
_entity_poly.pdbx_seq_one_letter_code
_entity_poly.pdbx_strand_id
1 'polypeptide(L)'
;MLDRLALYLFVIILGSKVQGDSVVFNPCTSQKELSEADTLMVLENWPDNHNVSLIDRSYKCFITCVLIDLGLINGTGQVQIDKYVKSGNLDWKWVATELAPCRSKYLDEADLCEFAFGIFNCFRERKLAAENIGK
;
A
#
# COMPACT_ATOMS: atom_id res chain seq x y z
N MET A 1 38.43 27.91 13.37
CA MET A 1 38.30 27.89 11.91
C MET A 1 38.29 26.43 11.49
N LEU A 2 37.21 25.95 10.86
CA LEU A 2 37.13 24.55 10.43
C LEU A 2 38.19 24.34 9.34
N ASP A 3 39.13 23.42 9.59
CA ASP A 3 40.24 23.16 8.69
C ASP A 3 39.72 22.66 7.33
N ARG A 4 40.41 23.04 6.24
CA ARG A 4 39.99 22.75 4.87
C ARG A 4 39.91 21.24 4.63
N LEU A 5 40.75 20.46 5.33
CA LEU A 5 40.72 19.00 5.38
C LEU A 5 39.44 18.44 6.02
N ALA A 6 38.95 19.06 7.10
CA ALA A 6 37.72 18.63 7.77
C ALA A 6 36.48 18.88 6.89
N LEU A 7 36.46 19.95 6.11
CA LEU A 7 35.41 20.21 5.12
C LEU A 7 35.45 19.19 3.98
N TYR A 8 36.64 18.82 3.50
CA TYR A 8 36.80 17.77 2.48
C TYR A 8 36.30 16.41 2.97
N LEU A 9 36.60 16.04 4.22
CA LEU A 9 36.10 14.81 4.83
C LEU A 9 34.57 14.82 4.98
N PHE A 10 33.98 15.95 5.36
CA PHE A 10 32.52 16.11 5.42
C PHE A 10 31.85 15.94 4.06
N VAL A 11 32.44 16.50 2.99
CA VAL A 11 31.93 16.35 1.62
C VAL A 11 32.07 14.91 1.13
N ILE A 12 33.11 14.18 1.54
CA ILE A 12 33.26 12.76 1.18
C ILE A 12 32.22 11.90 1.92
N ILE A 13 31.99 12.13 3.22
CA ILE A 13 31.02 11.37 4.03
C ILE A 13 29.56 11.66 3.60
N LEU A 14 29.24 12.91 3.28
CA LEU A 14 27.90 13.29 2.79
C LEU A 14 27.73 13.04 1.27
N GLY A 15 28.84 12.93 0.53
CA GLY A 15 28.89 12.74 -0.92
C GLY A 15 29.05 11.29 -1.36
N SER A 16 29.36 10.36 -0.44
CA SER A 16 29.05 8.95 -0.61
C SER A 16 27.54 8.83 -0.70
N LYS A 17 27.07 8.93 -1.94
CA LYS A 17 25.70 8.68 -2.34
C LYS A 17 25.25 7.43 -1.62
N VAL A 18 24.22 7.57 -0.80
CA VAL A 18 23.32 6.47 -0.51
C VAL A 18 22.92 5.95 -1.89
N GLN A 19 23.55 4.86 -2.34
CA GLN A 19 23.00 4.02 -3.40
C GLN A 19 21.77 3.37 -2.77
N GLY A 20 20.74 4.18 -2.58
CA GLY A 20 19.38 3.69 -2.63
C GLY A 20 19.17 3.37 -4.10
N ASP A 21 19.72 2.23 -4.53
CA ASP A 21 19.13 1.56 -5.67
C ASP A 21 17.69 1.34 -5.27
N SER A 22 16.80 2.21 -5.75
CA SER A 22 15.37 1.98 -5.72
C SER A 22 15.11 0.83 -6.68
N VAL A 23 15.59 -0.36 -6.34
CA VAL A 23 15.00 -1.60 -6.81
C VAL A 23 13.56 -1.48 -6.35
N VAL A 24 12.68 -1.11 -7.28
CA VAL A 24 11.25 -1.09 -7.05
C VAL A 24 10.92 -2.50 -6.62
N PHE A 25 10.74 -2.71 -5.31
CA PHE A 25 10.38 -3.99 -4.75
C PHE A 25 9.06 -4.37 -5.40
N ASN A 26 9.08 -5.33 -6.31
CA ASN A 26 7.89 -5.82 -6.97
C ASN A 26 7.37 -7.03 -6.17
N PRO A 27 6.28 -6.88 -5.38
CA PRO A 27 5.74 -7.97 -4.59
C PRO A 27 5.15 -9.11 -5.46
N CYS A 28 4.99 -8.89 -6.77
CA CYS A 28 4.46 -9.86 -7.73
C CYS A 28 5.51 -10.76 -8.37
N THR A 29 6.81 -10.47 -8.24
CA THR A 29 7.86 -11.14 -9.05
C THR A 29 7.94 -12.67 -8.84
N SER A 30 7.47 -13.18 -7.70
CA SER A 30 7.45 -14.61 -7.37
C SER A 30 6.05 -15.22 -7.39
N GLN A 31 5.01 -14.45 -7.72
CA GLN A 31 3.62 -14.87 -7.68
C GLN A 31 3.21 -15.46 -9.04
N LYS A 32 2.37 -16.48 -9.01
CA LYS A 32 1.72 -16.98 -10.22
C LYS A 32 0.62 -15.98 -10.60
N GLU A 33 0.56 -15.55 -11.87
CA GLU A 33 -0.57 -14.75 -12.37
C GLU A 33 -1.88 -15.48 -12.06
N LEU A 34 -2.78 -14.78 -11.36
CA LEU A 34 -4.13 -15.26 -11.07
C LEU A 34 -5.05 -14.91 -12.24
N SER A 35 -6.07 -15.73 -12.47
CA SER A 35 -7.16 -15.30 -13.36
C SER A 35 -7.95 -14.16 -12.69
N GLU A 36 -8.64 -13.34 -13.47
CA GLU A 36 -9.50 -12.27 -12.93
C GLU A 36 -10.53 -12.82 -11.92
N ALA A 37 -11.10 -14.01 -12.19
CA ALA A 37 -12.05 -14.68 -11.30
C ALA A 37 -11.40 -15.09 -9.96
N ASP A 38 -10.20 -15.67 -10.00
CA ASP A 38 -9.49 -16.05 -8.76
C ASP A 38 -9.10 -14.81 -7.95
N THR A 39 -8.74 -13.74 -8.65
CA THR A 39 -8.37 -12.45 -8.06
C THR A 39 -9.54 -11.81 -7.30
N LEU A 40 -10.75 -11.89 -7.87
CA LEU A 40 -11.97 -11.42 -7.19
C LEU A 40 -12.32 -12.29 -5.98
N MET A 41 -12.22 -13.62 -6.09
CA MET A 41 -12.45 -14.52 -4.95
C MET A 41 -11.51 -14.24 -3.76
N VAL A 42 -10.27 -13.83 -4.04
CA VAL A 42 -9.32 -13.43 -2.99
C VAL A 42 -9.79 -12.17 -2.27
N LEU A 43 -10.33 -11.18 -2.99
CA LEU A 43 -10.85 -9.95 -2.39
C LEU A 43 -12.14 -10.18 -1.59
N GLU A 44 -12.99 -11.10 -2.04
CA GLU A 44 -14.22 -11.48 -1.32
C GLU A 44 -13.91 -12.17 0.01
N ASN A 45 -12.83 -12.95 0.07
CA ASN A 45 -12.38 -13.66 1.28
C ASN A 45 -11.32 -12.89 2.08
N TRP A 46 -11.43 -11.56 2.12
CA TRP A 46 -10.53 -10.72 2.91
C TRP A 46 -10.58 -11.12 4.39
N PRO A 47 -9.43 -11.27 5.08
CA PRO A 47 -9.41 -11.73 6.45
C PRO A 47 -10.16 -10.77 7.37
N ASP A 48 -11.09 -11.30 8.17
CA ASP A 48 -11.87 -10.54 9.16
C ASP A 48 -11.10 -10.22 10.45
N ASN A 49 -9.79 -10.42 10.43
CA ASN A 49 -8.98 -10.18 11.60
C ASN A 49 -9.00 -8.67 11.92
N HIS A 50 -9.36 -8.34 13.17
CA HIS A 50 -9.33 -6.95 13.65
C HIS A 50 -7.90 -6.49 14.01
N ASN A 51 -6.91 -7.35 13.83
CA ASN A 51 -5.54 -7.08 14.20
C ASN A 51 -4.58 -7.44 13.05
N VAL A 52 -4.44 -6.47 12.13
CA VAL A 52 -3.59 -6.56 10.93
C VAL A 52 -2.15 -7.03 11.24
N SER A 53 -1.66 -6.81 12.46
CA SER A 53 -0.32 -7.27 12.88
C SER A 53 -0.19 -8.80 12.98
N LEU A 54 -1.30 -9.53 13.11
CA LEU A 54 -1.32 -11.01 13.14
C LEU A 54 -1.35 -11.64 11.74
N ILE A 55 -1.52 -10.84 10.69
CA ILE A 55 -1.52 -11.33 9.31
C ILE A 55 -0.07 -11.42 8.84
N ASP A 56 0.29 -12.57 8.28
CA ASP A 56 1.63 -12.78 7.75
C ASP A 56 1.96 -11.77 6.66
N ARG A 57 3.18 -11.23 6.71
CA ARG A 57 3.71 -10.30 5.71
C ARG A 57 3.62 -10.86 4.29
N SER A 58 3.85 -12.16 4.11
CA SER A 58 3.74 -12.85 2.82
C SER A 58 2.33 -12.74 2.23
N TYR A 59 1.30 -12.89 3.06
CA TYR A 59 -0.08 -12.73 2.66
C TYR A 59 -0.41 -11.27 2.31
N LYS A 60 0.10 -10.31 3.09
CA LYS A 60 -0.04 -8.89 2.77
C LYS A 60 0.59 -8.55 1.42
N CYS A 61 1.75 -9.12 1.12
CA CYS A 61 2.40 -8.96 -0.18
C CYS A 61 1.62 -9.63 -1.32
N PHE A 62 1.02 -10.80 -1.08
CA PHE A 62 0.14 -11.46 -2.04
C PHE A 62 -1.06 -10.58 -2.40
N ILE A 63 -1.74 -10.04 -1.39
CA ILE A 63 -2.86 -9.13 -1.59
C ILE A 63 -2.42 -7.84 -2.30
N THR A 64 -1.27 -7.29 -1.93
CA THR A 64 -0.71 -6.11 -2.60
C THR A 64 -0.49 -6.38 -4.09
N CYS A 65 -0.01 -7.58 -4.43
CA CYS A 65 0.13 -7.97 -5.82
C CYS A 65 -1.22 -8.05 -6.56
N VAL A 66 -2.21 -8.70 -5.95
CA VAL A 66 -3.59 -8.74 -6.46
C VAL A 66 -4.15 -7.34 -6.73
N LEU A 67 -3.90 -6.38 -5.83
CA LEU A 67 -4.32 -4.99 -6.01
C LEU A 67 -3.60 -4.28 -7.16
N ILE A 68 -2.35 -4.63 -7.45
CA ILE A 68 -1.58 -4.13 -8.60
C ILE A 68 -2.14 -4.71 -9.90
N ASP A 69 -2.39 -6.02 -9.95
CA ASP A 69 -2.90 -6.71 -11.14
C ASP A 69 -4.28 -6.20 -11.56
N LEU A 70 -5.13 -5.87 -10.58
CA LEU A 70 -6.42 -5.20 -10.81
C LEU A 70 -6.29 -3.71 -11.17
N GLY A 71 -5.10 -3.15 -11.10
CA GLY A 71 -4.83 -1.72 -11.32
C GLY A 71 -5.44 -0.81 -10.26
N LEU A 72 -5.76 -1.33 -9.07
CA LEU A 72 -6.29 -0.55 -7.95
C LEU A 72 -5.18 0.24 -7.25
N ILE A 73 -3.95 -0.25 -7.30
CA ILE A 73 -2.74 0.49 -6.90
C ILE A 73 -1.68 0.39 -8.00
N ASN A 74 -0.77 1.36 -8.08
CA ASN A 74 0.43 1.23 -8.92
C ASN A 74 1.59 0.56 -8.16
N GLY A 75 2.73 0.35 -8.84
CA GLY A 75 3.93 -0.23 -8.24
C GLY A 75 4.58 0.59 -7.12
N THR A 76 4.06 1.78 -6.79
CA THR A 76 4.45 2.58 -5.63
C THR A 76 3.41 2.56 -4.49
N GLY A 77 2.35 1.76 -4.62
CA GLY A 77 1.27 1.67 -3.64
C GLY A 77 0.25 2.81 -3.72
N GLN A 78 0.35 3.71 -4.70
CA GLN A 78 -0.61 4.78 -4.86
C GLN A 78 -1.93 4.22 -5.41
N VAL A 79 -3.00 4.42 -4.64
CA VAL A 79 -4.36 4.01 -5.03
C VAL A 79 -4.86 4.80 -6.24
N GLN A 80 -5.32 4.08 -7.26
CA GLN A 80 -5.93 4.58 -8.49
C GLN A 80 -7.44 4.71 -8.28
N ILE A 81 -7.87 5.84 -7.72
CA ILE A 81 -9.25 6.09 -7.32
C ILE A 81 -10.21 6.00 -8.52
N ASP A 82 -9.78 6.40 -9.71
CA ASP A 82 -10.60 6.35 -10.92
C ASP A 82 -10.98 4.91 -11.32
N LYS A 83 -10.07 3.94 -11.11
CA LYS A 83 -10.31 2.51 -11.35
C LYS A 83 -11.23 1.93 -10.29
N TYR A 84 -11.03 2.35 -9.04
CA TYR A 84 -11.83 1.90 -7.91
C TYR A 84 -13.28 2.42 -7.94
N VAL A 85 -13.52 3.61 -8.52
CA VAL A 85 -14.89 4.13 -8.73
C VAL A 85 -15.55 3.47 -9.95
N LYS A 86 -14.78 3.16 -11.00
CA LYS A 86 -15.29 2.46 -12.20
C LYS A 86 -15.70 1.01 -11.95
N SER A 87 -15.20 0.36 -10.88
CA SER A 87 -15.66 -0.98 -10.47
C SER A 87 -17.06 -0.97 -9.83
N GLY A 88 -17.70 0.20 -9.69
CA GLY A 88 -19.15 0.32 -9.61
C GLY A 88 -19.76 0.35 -8.21
N ASN A 89 -18.97 0.23 -7.14
CA ASN A 89 -19.52 -0.03 -5.80
C ASN A 89 -19.44 1.13 -4.79
N LEU A 90 -18.74 2.24 -5.10
CA LEU A 90 -18.51 3.33 -4.14
C LEU A 90 -18.47 4.72 -4.81
N ASP A 91 -19.11 5.71 -4.19
CA ASP A 91 -19.07 7.12 -4.62
C ASP A 91 -17.63 7.65 -4.52
N TRP A 92 -17.12 8.27 -5.60
CA TRP A 92 -15.85 8.98 -5.63
C TRP A 92 -15.62 9.87 -4.40
N LYS A 93 -16.64 10.63 -3.98
CA LYS A 93 -16.52 11.53 -2.82
C LYS A 93 -16.29 10.75 -1.54
N TRP A 94 -16.99 9.62 -1.39
CA TRP A 94 -16.82 8.73 -0.25
C TRP A 94 -15.44 8.10 -0.25
N VAL A 95 -14.97 7.60 -1.39
CA VAL A 95 -13.62 7.03 -1.54
C VAL A 95 -12.55 8.06 -1.19
N ALA A 96 -12.62 9.26 -1.75
CA ALA A 96 -11.64 10.32 -1.48
C ALA A 96 -11.64 10.74 0.00
N THR A 97 -12.82 10.87 0.60
CA THR A 97 -12.97 11.29 2.01
C THR A 97 -12.45 10.20 2.96
N GLU A 98 -12.77 8.95 2.67
CA GLU A 98 -12.51 7.86 3.62
C GLU A 98 -11.12 7.25 3.47
N LEU A 99 -10.52 7.37 2.29
CA LEU A 99 -9.16 6.88 2.00
C LEU A 99 -8.07 7.77 2.59
N ALA A 100 -8.30 9.10 2.67
CA ALA A 100 -7.29 10.04 3.16
C ALA A 100 -6.84 9.75 4.60
N PRO A 101 -7.75 9.52 5.58
CA PRO A 101 -7.36 9.10 6.93
C PRO A 101 -6.58 7.79 6.96
N CYS A 102 -6.95 6.82 6.11
CA CYS A 102 -6.23 5.54 6.01
C CYS A 102 -4.83 5.72 5.45
N ARG A 103 -4.63 6.55 4.42
CA ARG A 103 -3.28 6.89 3.93
C ARG A 103 -2.44 7.57 5.00
N SER A 104 -3.02 8.51 5.75
CA SER A 104 -2.31 9.20 6.82
C SER A 104 -1.86 8.25 7.94
N LYS A 105 -2.63 7.20 8.24
CA LYS A 105 -2.29 6.20 9.27
C LYS A 105 -1.03 5.40 8.92
N TYR A 106 -0.73 5.23 7.63
CA TYR A 106 0.39 4.42 7.14
C TYR A 106 1.45 5.27 6.42
N LEU A 107 1.47 6.59 6.58
CA LEU A 107 2.36 7.48 5.82
C LEU A 107 3.85 7.15 6.03
N ASP A 108 4.22 6.71 7.24
CA ASP A 108 5.60 6.38 7.61
C ASP A 108 5.96 4.90 7.38
N GLU A 109 5.04 4.10 6.82
CA GLU A 109 5.30 2.69 6.51
C GLU A 109 6.16 2.56 5.25
N ALA A 110 7.36 2.00 5.42
CA ALA A 110 8.32 1.82 4.34
C ALA A 110 8.10 0.51 3.57
N ASP A 111 7.47 -0.48 4.19
CA ASP A 111 7.14 -1.75 3.55
C ASP A 111 5.89 -1.60 2.67
N LEU A 112 6.07 -1.73 1.36
CA LEU A 112 4.97 -1.58 0.40
C LEU A 112 3.80 -2.54 0.68
N CYS A 113 4.07 -3.75 1.16
CA CYS A 113 3.04 -4.73 1.46
C CYS A 113 2.24 -4.35 2.70
N GLU A 114 2.91 -3.90 3.76
CA GLU A 114 2.26 -3.38 4.97
C GLU A 114 1.46 -2.10 4.66
N PHE A 115 2.04 -1.19 3.87
CA PHE A 115 1.41 0.05 3.45
C PHE A 115 0.12 -0.20 2.66
N ALA A 116 0.21 -0.96 1.57
CA ALA A 116 -0.92 -1.20 0.68
C ALA A 116 -2.02 -2.01 1.40
N PHE A 117 -1.65 -3.11 2.06
CA PHE A 117 -2.62 -3.90 2.81
C PHE A 117 -3.29 -3.09 3.92
N GLY A 118 -2.50 -2.33 4.68
CA GLY A 118 -2.98 -1.51 5.79
C GLY A 118 -3.99 -0.45 5.36
N ILE A 119 -3.72 0.25 4.26
CA ILE A 119 -4.63 1.24 3.70
C ILE A 119 -5.96 0.59 3.30
N PHE A 120 -5.92 -0.52 2.57
CA PHE A 120 -7.14 -1.19 2.11
C PHE A 120 -7.93 -1.82 3.25
N ASN A 121 -7.25 -2.39 4.26
CA ASN A 121 -7.92 -2.91 5.45
C ASN A 121 -8.61 -1.81 6.24
N CYS A 122 -7.91 -0.69 6.49
CA CYS A 122 -8.50 0.48 7.13
C CYS A 122 -9.72 0.98 6.35
N PHE A 123 -9.63 1.07 5.03
CA PHE A 123 -10.73 1.53 4.19
C PHE A 123 -11.93 0.58 4.24
N ARG A 124 -11.69 -0.74 4.25
CA ARG A 124 -12.71 -1.78 4.46
C ARG A 124 -13.39 -1.63 5.83
N GLU A 125 -12.63 -1.45 6.90
CA GLU A 125 -13.18 -1.27 8.26
C GLU A 125 -14.09 -0.04 8.34
N ARG A 126 -13.68 1.08 7.71
CA ARG A 126 -14.50 2.29 7.65
C ARG A 126 -15.77 2.08 6.84
N LYS A 127 -15.71 1.32 5.75
CA LYS A 127 -16.90 0.91 4.97
C LYS A 127 -17.88 0.10 5.83
N LEU A 128 -17.39 -0.96 6.47
CA LEU A 128 -18.20 -1.83 7.31
C LEU A 128 -18.82 -1.06 8.49
N ALA A 129 -18.07 -0.16 9.11
CA ALA A 129 -18.58 0.70 10.16
C ALA A 129 -19.70 1.63 9.67
N ALA A 130 -19.55 2.24 8.48
CA ALA A 130 -20.57 3.10 7.88
C ALA A 130 -21.85 2.33 7.53
N GLU A 131 -21.73 1.11 7.00
CA GLU A 131 -22.87 0.25 6.68
C GLU A 131 -23.60 -0.25 7.93
N ASN A 132 -22.88 -0.46 9.03
CA ASN A 132 -23.47 -0.83 10.33
C ASN A 132 -24.17 0.33 11.05
N ILE A 133 -23.79 1.58 10.78
CA ILE A 133 -24.46 2.79 11.31
C ILE A 133 -25.73 3.12 10.51
N GLY A 134 -25.79 2.69 9.24
CA GLY A 134 -26.95 2.90 8.36
C GLY A 134 -28.08 1.87 8.49
N LYS A 135 -27.93 0.86 9.36
CA LYS A 135 -28.96 -0.10 9.75
C LYS A 135 -29.58 0.27 11.09
#